data_AF-R6GYX9-F1
#
_entry.id   AF-R6GYX9-F1
#
_cell.length_a   1.000
_cell.length_b   1.000
_cell.length_c   1.000
_cell.angle_alpha   90.00
_cell.angle_beta   90.00
_cell.angle_gamma   90.00
#
_symmetry.space_group_name_H-M   'P 1'
#
loop_
_entity.id
_entity.type
_entity.pdbx_description
1 polymer ?
#
loop_
_entity_poly.entity_id
_entity_poly.type
_entity_poly.pdbx_seq_one_letter_code
_entity_poly.pdbx_strand_id
1 'polypeptide(L)'
;MSEPPFDAIVIGSLTPGQLLYFRDERVLEALLEGVPVYLYTPGLPGRRGKNRALQARLNAAQRELKAWGVVFWDGPTHRRLISAGEARRLKEQGKKPPAGAVLTPLAREILEQP
;
A
#
# COMPACT_ATOMS: atom_id res chain seq x y z
N MET A 1 0.17 14.70 25.21
CA MET A 1 0.41 13.96 23.96
C MET A 1 -0.96 13.59 23.44
N SER A 2 -1.39 14.10 22.28
CA SER A 2 -2.64 13.64 21.67
C SER A 2 -2.40 12.21 21.16
N GLU A 3 -3.33 11.29 21.43
CA GLU A 3 -3.32 10.00 20.74
C GLU A 3 -3.25 10.26 19.22
N PRO A 4 -2.37 9.56 18.49
CA PRO A 4 -2.37 9.66 17.04
C PRO A 4 -3.77 9.27 16.54
N PRO A 5 -4.38 10.02 15.62
CA PRO A 5 -5.80 9.84 15.26
C PRO A 5 -6.10 8.50 14.55
N PHE A 6 -5.12 7.59 14.41
CA PHE A 6 -5.20 6.33 13.69
C PHE A 6 -4.39 5.23 14.39
N ASP A 7 -4.91 4.01 14.45
CA ASP A 7 -4.23 2.86 15.07
C ASP A 7 -3.10 2.25 14.21
N ALA A 8 -3.05 2.61 12.92
CA ALA A 8 -2.05 2.12 11.97
C ALA A 8 -1.99 2.98 10.69
N ILE A 9 -0.87 2.91 9.97
CA ILE A 9 -0.71 3.48 8.63
C ILE A 9 -0.62 2.36 7.60
N VAL A 10 -1.34 2.51 6.48
CA VAL A 10 -1.24 1.61 5.32
C VAL A 10 -0.67 2.38 4.13
N ILE A 11 0.55 2.01 3.73
CA ILE A 11 1.16 2.44 2.48
C ILE A 11 0.52 1.61 1.35
N GLY A 12 -0.06 2.31 0.38
CA GLY A 12 -0.58 1.69 -0.84
C GLY A 12 0.53 1.10 -1.72
N SER A 13 0.18 0.71 -2.95
CA SER A 13 1.18 0.21 -3.88
C SER A 13 2.20 1.30 -4.25
N LEU A 14 3.49 0.97 -4.08
CA LEU A 14 4.60 1.85 -4.48
C LEU A 14 5.04 1.51 -5.90
N THR A 15 5.18 2.53 -6.75
CA THR A 15 5.89 2.39 -8.02
C THR A 15 7.39 2.13 -7.77
N PRO A 16 8.15 1.59 -8.74
CA PRO A 16 9.58 1.34 -8.56
C PRO A 16 10.37 2.59 -8.15
N GLY A 17 10.05 3.76 -8.71
CA GLY A 17 10.70 5.03 -8.34
C GLY A 17 10.40 5.42 -6.90
N GLN A 18 9.14 5.33 -6.47
CA GLN A 18 8.75 5.62 -5.09
C GLN A 18 9.39 4.65 -4.10
N LEU A 19 9.48 3.37 -4.45
CA LEU A 19 10.16 2.38 -3.61
C LEU A 19 11.65 2.70 -3.44
N LEU A 20 12.34 3.12 -4.50
CA LEU A 20 13.77 3.45 -4.44
C LEU A 20 14.07 4.71 -3.61
N TYR A 21 13.12 5.63 -3.48
CA TYR A 21 13.30 6.93 -2.85
C TYR A 21 12.28 7.21 -1.75
N PHE A 22 11.80 6.16 -1.07
CA PHE A 22 10.75 6.28 -0.07
C PHE A 22 11.24 7.12 1.13
N ARG A 23 10.58 8.26 1.37
CA ARG A 23 10.87 9.24 2.43
C ARG A 23 9.59 9.98 2.88
N ASP A 24 8.51 9.24 3.14
CA ASP A 24 7.27 9.87 3.61
C ASP A 24 7.38 10.18 5.11
N GLU A 25 7.42 11.45 5.46
CA GLU A 25 7.62 11.92 6.85
C GLU A 25 6.59 11.33 7.81
N ARG A 26 5.32 11.24 7.39
CA ARG A 26 4.24 10.70 8.25
C ARG A 26 4.47 9.24 8.60
N VAL A 27 5.06 8.49 7.67
CA VAL A 27 5.43 7.09 7.90
C VAL A 27 6.63 6.99 8.83
N LEU A 28 7.62 7.86 8.66
CA LEU A 28 8.80 7.89 9.52
C LEU A 28 8.43 8.27 10.96
N GLU A 29 7.60 9.30 11.15
CA GLU A 29 7.05 9.70 12.45
C GLU A 29 6.26 8.55 13.10
N ALA A 30 5.37 7.90 12.34
CA ALA A 30 4.62 6.75 12.84
C ALA A 30 5.52 5.60 13.31
N LEU A 31 6.58 5.29 12.56
CA LEU A 31 7.56 4.28 12.97
C LEU A 31 8.30 4.68 14.26
N LEU A 32 8.65 5.96 14.43
CA LEU A 32 9.28 6.48 15.64
C LEU A 32 8.33 6.45 16.85
N GLU A 33 7.03 6.70 16.64
CA GLU A 33 5.98 6.63 17.66
C GLU A 33 5.52 5.19 17.97
N GLY A 34 6.03 4.19 17.25
CA GLY A 34 5.65 2.80 17.40
C GLY A 34 4.28 2.45 16.82
N VAL A 35 3.69 3.35 16.02
CA VAL A 35 2.45 3.10 15.28
C VAL A 35 2.71 2.09 14.17
N PRO A 36 1.95 0.98 14.09
CA PRO A 36 2.14 -0.03 13.05
C PRO A 36 2.03 0.53 11.64
N VAL A 37 3.01 0.20 10.78
CA VAL A 37 3.02 0.57 9.36
C VAL A 37 2.98 -0.67 8.48
N TYR A 38 2.00 -0.71 7.58
CA TYR A 38 1.81 -1.81 6.63
C TYR A 38 2.08 -1.33 5.19
N LEU A 39 2.76 -2.15 4.39
CA LEU A 39 2.91 -1.94 2.96
C LEU A 39 2.06 -2.94 2.19
N TYR A 40 1.07 -2.44 1.43
CA TYR A 40 0.28 -3.26 0.52
C TYR A 40 1.13 -3.66 -0.70
N THR A 41 1.53 -4.92 -0.74
CA THR A 41 2.47 -5.45 -1.74
C THR A 41 1.88 -5.78 -3.12
N PRO A 42 0.55 -5.99 -3.32
CA PRO A 42 0.00 -6.21 -4.64
C PRO A 42 0.25 -5.00 -5.56
N GLY A 43 1.20 -5.15 -6.48
CA GLY A 43 1.67 -4.08 -7.37
C GLY A 43 3.14 -3.72 -7.22
N LEU A 44 3.86 -4.25 -6.22
CA LEU A 44 5.31 -4.11 -6.14
C LEU A 44 5.98 -4.81 -7.33
N PRO A 45 7.11 -4.26 -7.84
CA PRO A 45 7.84 -4.88 -8.93
C PRO A 45 8.22 -6.32 -8.58
N GLY A 46 7.84 -7.25 -9.46
CA GLY A 46 8.04 -8.69 -9.26
C GLY A 46 9.52 -9.06 -9.11
N ARG A 47 9.78 -10.26 -8.59
CA ARG A 47 11.14 -10.76 -8.26
C ARG A 47 12.05 -10.98 -9.47
N ARG A 48 11.56 -10.82 -10.71
CA ARG A 48 12.29 -11.14 -11.95
C ARG A 48 12.19 -10.01 -12.97
N GLY A 49 13.04 -9.00 -12.85
CA GLY A 49 13.29 -8.00 -13.89
C GLY A 49 14.38 -8.44 -14.88
N LYS A 50 14.31 -7.97 -16.13
CA LYS A 50 15.38 -8.15 -17.13
C LYS A 50 16.67 -7.39 -16.76
N ASN A 51 16.54 -6.26 -16.05
CA ASN A 51 17.67 -5.46 -15.56
C ASN A 51 18.05 -5.89 -14.13
N ARG A 52 19.11 -6.71 -14.02
CA ARG A 52 19.57 -7.28 -12.74
C ARG A 52 20.03 -6.22 -11.74
N ALA A 53 20.74 -5.18 -12.20
CA ALA A 53 21.25 -4.13 -11.32
C ALA A 53 20.11 -3.32 -10.68
N LEU A 54 19.11 -2.94 -11.50
CA LEU A 54 17.91 -2.27 -10.99
C LEU A 54 17.12 -3.17 -10.03
N GLN A 55 16.97 -4.46 -10.35
CA GLN A 55 16.30 -5.41 -9.47
C GLN A 55 17.00 -5.54 -8.11
N ALA A 56 18.34 -5.58 -8.09
CA ALA A 56 19.11 -5.61 -6.85
C ALA A 56 18.83 -4.37 -5.99
N ARG A 57 18.74 -3.18 -6.59
CA ARG A 57 18.39 -1.94 -5.88
C ARG A 57 16.97 -1.96 -5.33
N LEU A 58 15.99 -2.43 -6.10
CA LEU A 58 14.61 -2.57 -5.64
C LEU A 58 14.50 -3.56 -4.46
N ASN A 59 15.22 -4.68 -4.54
CA ASN A 59 15.27 -5.66 -3.44
C ASN A 59 15.96 -5.08 -2.20
N ALA A 60 16.99 -4.24 -2.36
CA ALA A 60 17.64 -3.55 -1.25
C ALA A 60 16.67 -2.57 -0.57
N ALA A 61 15.95 -1.75 -1.33
CA ALA A 61 14.94 -0.83 -0.79
C ALA A 61 13.82 -1.58 -0.04
N GLN A 62 13.33 -2.71 -0.57
CA GLN A 62 12.35 -3.52 0.17
C GLN A 62 12.89 -4.07 1.49
N ARG A 63 14.16 -4.49 1.53
CA ARG A 63 14.81 -4.95 2.77
C ARG A 63 14.99 -3.83 3.77
N GLU A 64 15.32 -2.63 3.31
CA GLU A 64 15.45 -1.44 4.15
C GLU A 64 14.11 -1.10 4.82
N LEU A 65 13.00 -1.05 4.06
CA LEU A 65 11.67 -0.83 4.64
C LEU A 65 11.32 -1.88 5.72
N LYS A 66 11.63 -3.16 5.46
CA LYS A 66 11.44 -4.21 6.47
C LYS A 66 12.31 -4.00 7.71
N ALA A 67 13.55 -3.56 7.53
CA ALA A 67 14.47 -3.28 8.63
C ALA A 67 13.99 -2.10 9.51
N TRP A 68 13.27 -1.14 8.93
CA TRP A 68 12.64 -0.06 9.69
C TRP A 68 11.38 -0.49 10.45
N GLY A 69 10.86 -1.71 10.23
CA GLY A 69 9.67 -2.22 10.89
C GLY A 69 8.38 -2.16 10.04
N VAL A 70 8.48 -1.81 8.75
CA VAL A 70 7.32 -1.86 7.84
C VAL A 70 6.91 -3.31 7.59
N VAL A 71 5.66 -3.63 7.89
CA VAL A 71 5.08 -4.96 7.69
C VAL A 71 4.57 -5.10 6.26
N PHE A 72 5.15 -6.02 5.50
CA PHE A 72 4.71 -6.29 4.13
C PHE A 72 3.43 -7.11 4.17
N TRP A 73 2.33 -6.51 3.71
CA TRP A 73 1.01 -7.11 3.74
C TRP A 73 0.55 -7.41 2.32
N ASP A 74 0.45 -8.71 2.01
CA ASP A 74 -0.08 -9.20 0.74
C ASP A 74 -1.62 -9.11 0.65
N GLY A 75 -2.26 -8.49 1.65
CA GLY A 75 -3.69 -8.61 1.90
C GLY A 75 -4.04 -9.97 2.51
N PRO A 76 -5.27 -10.17 3.01
CA PRO A 76 -5.78 -11.53 3.20
C PRO A 76 -5.71 -12.24 1.84
N THR A 77 -5.19 -13.46 1.82
CA THR A 77 -4.95 -14.30 0.63
C THR A 77 -6.18 -14.49 -0.30
N HIS A 78 -7.35 -13.99 0.12
CA HIS A 78 -8.64 -14.10 -0.56
C HIS A 78 -9.44 -12.79 -0.69
N ARG A 79 -8.95 -11.63 -0.23
CA ARG A 79 -9.73 -10.36 -0.29
C ARG A 79 -8.87 -9.16 -0.68
N ARG A 80 -9.00 -8.76 -1.94
CA ARG A 80 -8.31 -7.60 -2.53
C ARG A 80 -8.75 -6.30 -1.84
N LEU A 81 -7.79 -5.48 -1.39
CA LEU A 81 -8.08 -4.13 -0.93
C LEU A 81 -8.36 -3.22 -2.14
N ILE A 82 -9.46 -2.47 -2.11
CA ILE A 82 -9.83 -1.51 -3.14
C ILE A 82 -9.63 -0.11 -2.57
N SER A 83 -8.68 0.60 -3.19
CA SER A 83 -8.41 2.01 -2.91
C SER A 83 -9.45 2.94 -3.55
N ALA A 84 -9.50 4.20 -3.11
CA ALA A 84 -10.37 5.21 -3.71
C ALA A 84 -10.12 5.42 -5.23
N GLY A 85 -8.86 5.34 -5.67
CA GLY A 85 -8.52 5.45 -7.09
C GLY A 85 -9.01 4.26 -7.92
N GLU A 86 -8.96 3.04 -7.37
CA GLU A 86 -9.55 1.86 -8.02
C GLU A 86 -11.09 1.91 -8.03
N ALA A 87 -11.70 2.39 -6.94
CA ALA A 87 -13.15 2.60 -6.86
C ALA A 87 -13.67 3.53 -7.96
N ARG A 88 -12.98 4.65 -8.24
CA ARG A 88 -13.33 5.55 -9.35
C ARG A 88 -13.30 4.84 -10.70
N ARG A 89 -12.21 4.12 -10.98
CA ARG A 89 -12.07 3.35 -12.23
C ARG A 89 -13.15 2.27 -12.38
N LEU A 90 -13.51 1.61 -11.28
CA LEU A 90 -14.59 0.62 -11.26
C LEU A 90 -15.94 1.27 -11.56
N LYS A 91 -16.25 2.41 -10.94
CA LYS A 91 -17.47 3.19 -11.19
C LYS A 91 -17.56 3.66 -12.65
N GLU A 92 -16.49 4.24 -13.19
CA GLU A 92 -16.41 4.68 -14.59
C GLU A 92 -16.62 3.53 -15.59
N GLN A 93 -16.14 2.33 -15.25
CA GLN A 93 -16.30 1.13 -16.09
C GLN A 93 -17.63 0.39 -15.85
N GLY A 94 -18.49 0.87 -14.94
CA GLY A 94 -19.73 0.19 -14.54
C GLY A 94 -19.49 -1.18 -13.90
N LYS A 95 -18.28 -1.42 -13.36
CA LYS A 95 -17.89 -2.72 -12.78
C LYS A 95 -18.03 -2.69 -11.27
N LYS A 96 -18.44 -3.83 -10.70
CA LYS A 96 -18.49 -4.02 -9.25
C LYS A 96 -17.13 -4.45 -8.70
N PRO A 97 -16.81 -4.12 -7.44
CA PRO A 97 -15.66 -4.69 -6.75
C PRO A 97 -15.73 -6.23 -6.75
N PRO A 98 -14.59 -6.93 -6.82
CA PRO A 98 -14.56 -8.38 -6.73
C PRO A 98 -15.15 -8.87 -5.41
N ALA A 99 -15.79 -10.05 -5.43
CA ALA A 99 -16.48 -10.60 -4.27
C ALA A 99 -15.52 -10.75 -3.07
N GLY A 100 -15.95 -10.25 -1.92
CA GLY A 100 -15.14 -10.26 -0.70
C GLY A 100 -14.08 -9.16 -0.63
N ALA A 101 -13.96 -8.25 -1.61
CA ALA A 101 -13.01 -7.15 -1.55
C ALA A 101 -13.19 -6.28 -0.29
N VAL A 102 -12.06 -5.89 0.30
CA VAL A 102 -12.05 -4.93 1.42
C VAL A 102 -12.01 -3.53 0.79
N LEU A 103 -12.97 -2.68 1.14
CA LEU A 103 -13.03 -1.30 0.66
C LEU A 103 -12.42 -0.38 1.72
N THR A 104 -11.58 0.58 1.32
CA THR A 104 -11.29 1.71 2.21
C THR A 104 -12.56 2.54 2.42
N PRO A 105 -12.68 3.31 3.53
CA PRO A 105 -13.87 4.14 3.78
C PRO A 105 -14.23 5.05 2.58
N LEU A 106 -13.22 5.73 2.02
CA LEU A 106 -13.40 6.59 0.84
C LEU A 106 -13.75 5.79 -0.43
N ALA A 107 -13.23 4.57 -0.59
CA ALA A 107 -13.60 3.71 -1.73
C ALA A 107 -15.07 3.26 -1.66
N ARG A 108 -15.57 2.99 -0.45
CA ARG A 108 -16.98 2.68 -0.20
C ARG A 108 -17.88 3.85 -0.59
N GLU A 109 -17.59 5.05 -0.10
CA GLU A 109 -18.35 6.26 -0.41
C GLU A 109 -18.46 6.50 -1.92
N ILE A 110 -17.35 6.37 -2.66
CA ILE A 110 -17.34 6.59 -4.12
C ILE A 110 -18.25 5.61 -4.86
N LEU A 111 -18.30 4.35 -4.44
CA LEU A 111 -19.07 3.29 -5.10
C LEU A 111 -20.55 3.28 -4.70
N GLU A 112 -20.89 3.81 -3.51
CA GLU A 112 -22.26 3.91 -3.00
C GLU A 112 -22.98 5.18 -3.49
N GLN A 113 -22.23 6.19 -3.96
CA GLN A 113 -22.82 7.35 -4.62
C GLN A 113 -23.52 6.93 -5.92
N PRO A 114 -24.76 7.42 -6.19
CA PRO A 114 -25.48 7.14 -7.44
C PRO A 114 -24.77 7.68 -8.69
#